data_AF-A0A0K0XEH8-F1
#
_entry.id   AF-A0A0K0XEH8-F1
#
_cell.length_a   1.000
_cell.length_b   1.000
_cell.length_c   1.000
_cell.angle_alpha   90.00
_cell.angle_beta   90.00
_cell.angle_gamma   90.00
#
_symmetry.space_group_name_H-M   'P 1'
#
loop_
_entity.id
_entity.type
_entity.pdbx_description
1 polymer ?
#
loop_
_entity_poly.entity_id
_entity_poly.type
_entity_poly.pdbx_seq_one_letter_code
_entity_poly.pdbx_strand_id
1 'polypeptide(L)'
;MKAVLYEAPKTWSVTDVPTPQPGPGQVRVKVAQVGVCGTDLHIHDGEFGAVFPLIPGHELVGVVDAVGEGVTREDDIVRFHPFDVFRREITIRGSFAEMTSFGAAIDALRGGRVRTDGIITHRFALDDYGRALDALRNDPTVHKVVIAP
;
A
#
# COMPACT_ATOMS: atom_id res chain seq x y z
N MET A 1 -12.93 7.44 -7.29
CA MET A 1 -12.45 6.06 -7.15
C MET A 1 -13.37 5.34 -6.18
N LYS A 2 -13.65 4.06 -6.39
CA LYS A 2 -14.37 3.27 -5.39
C LYS A 2 -13.47 2.99 -4.17
N ALA A 3 -14.05 2.99 -2.99
CA ALA A 3 -13.40 2.61 -1.74
C ALA A 3 -14.41 2.00 -0.75
N VAL A 4 -13.93 1.18 0.18
CA VAL A 4 -14.68 0.84 1.39
C VAL A 4 -14.57 2.04 2.34
N LEU A 5 -15.69 2.61 2.72
CA LEU A 5 -15.78 3.72 3.67
C LEU A 5 -16.53 3.26 4.91
N TYR A 6 -15.86 3.30 6.06
CA TYR A 6 -16.50 3.17 7.36
C TYR A 6 -16.93 4.55 7.86
N GLU A 7 -18.19 4.68 8.26
CA GLU A 7 -18.73 5.88 8.93
C GLU A 7 -18.77 5.72 10.44
N ALA A 8 -18.85 4.47 10.93
CA ALA A 8 -18.83 4.09 12.33
C ALA A 8 -18.44 2.60 12.43
N PRO A 9 -18.18 2.06 13.64
CA PRO A 9 -17.99 0.62 13.83
C PRO A 9 -19.13 -0.18 13.18
N LYS A 10 -18.78 -1.21 12.40
CA LYS A 10 -19.70 -2.08 11.63
C LYS A 10 -20.60 -1.39 10.60
N THR A 11 -20.47 -0.07 10.44
CA THR A 11 -21.22 0.72 9.46
C THR A 11 -20.28 1.13 8.35
N TRP A 12 -20.34 0.40 7.24
CA TRP A 12 -19.50 0.65 6.07
C TRP A 12 -20.28 0.50 4.78
N SER A 13 -19.76 1.12 3.71
CA SER A 13 -20.27 0.98 2.36
C SER A 13 -19.12 0.96 1.35
N VAL A 14 -19.35 0.37 0.18
CA VAL A 14 -18.48 0.62 -0.98
C VAL A 14 -19.06 1.79 -1.73
N THR A 15 -18.30 2.88 -1.83
CA THR A 15 -18.77 4.14 -2.40
C THR A 15 -17.71 4.81 -3.25
N ASP A 16 -18.12 5.73 -4.11
CA ASP A 16 -17.21 6.59 -4.87
C ASP A 16 -16.75 7.76 -4.01
N VAL A 17 -15.42 7.88 -3.89
CA VAL A 17 -14.74 9.00 -3.23
C VAL A 17 -13.83 9.72 -4.22
N PRO A 18 -13.49 11.01 -3.99
CA PRO A 18 -12.49 11.69 -4.80
C PRO A 18 -11.16 10.93 -4.81
N THR A 19 -10.52 10.84 -5.97
CA THR A 19 -9.16 10.31 -6.04
C THR A 19 -8.23 11.25 -5.27
N PRO A 20 -7.43 10.75 -4.30
CA PRO A 20 -6.55 11.62 -3.52
C PRO A 20 -5.50 12.28 -4.43
N GLN A 21 -5.06 13.48 -4.05
CA GLN A 21 -3.93 14.14 -4.68
C GLN A 21 -2.75 14.13 -3.71
N PRO A 22 -1.55 13.72 -4.15
CA PRO A 22 -0.39 13.68 -3.26
C PRO A 22 0.03 15.10 -2.87
N GLY A 23 0.16 15.35 -1.57
CA GLY A 23 0.77 16.58 -1.05
C GLY A 23 2.31 16.56 -1.16
N PRO A 24 2.99 17.63 -0.72
CA PRO A 24 4.44 17.69 -0.70
C PRO A 24 5.06 16.48 0.03
N GLY A 25 6.08 15.86 -0.57
CA GLY A 25 6.75 14.68 -0.02
C GLY A 25 5.94 13.38 -0.11
N GLN A 26 4.77 13.37 -0.73
CA GLN A 26 3.90 12.20 -0.84
C GLN A 26 3.91 11.61 -2.25
N VAL A 27 3.52 10.34 -2.33
CA VAL A 27 3.19 9.66 -3.58
C VAL A 27 1.75 9.18 -3.55
N ARG A 28 1.12 9.09 -4.72
CA ARG A 28 -0.12 8.35 -4.90
C ARG A 28 0.19 7.00 -5.53
N VAL A 29 -0.40 5.97 -4.95
CA VAL A 29 -0.27 4.59 -5.41
C VAL A 29 -1.61 4.16 -6.00
N LYS A 30 -1.60 3.76 -7.26
CA LYS A 30 -2.69 3.00 -7.87
C LYS A 30 -2.61 1.57 -7.32
N VAL A 31 -3.49 1.27 -6.38
CA VAL A 31 -3.55 -0.04 -5.71
C VAL A 31 -3.86 -1.14 -6.72
N ALA A 32 -3.02 -2.17 -6.73
CA ALA A 32 -3.23 -3.39 -7.52
C ALA A 32 -3.92 -4.47 -6.68
N GLN A 33 -3.51 -4.65 -5.42
CA GLN A 33 -4.13 -5.55 -4.44
C GLN A 33 -3.88 -5.02 -3.03
N VAL A 34 -4.76 -5.34 -2.08
CA VAL A 34 -4.56 -5.04 -0.66
C VAL A 34 -4.91 -6.26 0.18
N GLY A 35 -4.05 -6.61 1.13
CA GLY A 35 -4.33 -7.65 2.11
C GLY A 35 -5.43 -7.23 3.08
N VAL A 36 -6.21 -8.22 3.54
CA VAL A 36 -7.06 -8.06 4.72
C VAL A 36 -6.34 -8.72 5.90
N CYS A 37 -6.17 -7.97 6.97
CA CYS A 37 -5.46 -8.34 8.19
C CYS A 37 -6.43 -8.50 9.36
N GLY A 38 -6.02 -9.21 10.41
CA GLY A 38 -6.78 -9.27 11.66
C GLY A 38 -7.06 -7.87 12.24
N THR A 39 -6.15 -6.91 12.04
CA THR A 39 -6.38 -5.51 12.42
C THR A 39 -7.58 -4.89 11.71
N ASP A 40 -7.92 -5.31 10.49
CA ASP A 40 -9.12 -4.80 9.81
C ASP A 40 -10.42 -5.33 10.46
N LEU A 41 -10.40 -6.51 11.09
CA LEU A 41 -11.52 -7.00 11.91
C LEU A 41 -11.68 -6.15 13.17
N HIS A 42 -10.57 -5.78 13.82
CA HIS A 42 -10.62 -4.90 14.98
C HIS A 42 -11.11 -3.49 14.62
N ILE A 43 -10.63 -2.94 13.50
CA ILE A 43 -11.15 -1.66 12.96
C ILE A 43 -12.65 -1.78 12.66
N HIS A 44 -13.08 -2.90 12.07
CA HIS A 44 -14.50 -3.16 11.82
C HIS A 44 -15.33 -3.12 13.10
N ASP A 45 -14.81 -3.68 14.21
CA ASP A 45 -15.43 -3.67 15.53
C ASP A 45 -15.29 -2.32 16.28
N GLY A 46 -14.58 -1.33 15.72
CA GLY A 46 -14.37 -0.01 16.32
C GLY A 46 -13.22 0.06 17.32
N GLU A 47 -12.33 -0.93 17.32
CA GLU A 47 -11.20 -1.05 18.21
C GLU A 47 -9.94 -0.42 17.58
N PHE A 48 -8.76 -0.65 18.19
CA PHE A 48 -7.46 -0.16 17.69
C PHE A 48 -7.36 1.37 17.52
N GLY A 49 -8.20 2.14 18.22
CA GLY A 49 -8.22 3.59 18.14
C GLY A 49 -8.71 4.10 16.78
N ALA A 50 -9.53 3.32 16.07
CA ALA A 50 -10.12 3.74 14.79
C ALA A 50 -10.89 5.06 14.95
N VAL A 51 -10.58 6.03 14.09
CA VAL A 51 -11.28 7.31 14.00
C VAL A 51 -12.05 7.32 12.69
N PHE A 52 -13.36 7.50 12.77
CA PHE A 52 -14.25 7.51 11.61
C PHE A 52 -14.61 8.94 11.20
N PRO A 53 -14.81 9.23 9.89
CA PRO A 53 -14.84 8.27 8.77
C PRO A 53 -13.45 7.76 8.35
N LEU A 54 -13.38 6.49 7.94
CA LEU A 54 -12.12 5.78 7.66
C LEU A 54 -12.20 4.90 6.41
N ILE A 55 -11.17 4.96 5.57
CA ILE A 55 -10.91 3.98 4.51
C ILE A 55 -9.80 3.03 5.03
N PRO A 56 -10.08 1.74 5.28
CA PRO A 56 -9.11 0.80 5.80
C PRO A 56 -8.18 0.24 4.70
N GLY A 57 -7.25 -0.62 5.10
CA GLY A 57 -6.28 -1.26 4.21
C GLY A 57 -4.87 -0.71 4.40
N HIS A 58 -3.99 -1.55 4.95
CA HIS A 58 -2.61 -1.17 5.31
C HIS A 58 -1.54 -2.14 4.77
N GLU A 59 -1.95 -3.07 3.90
CA GLU A 59 -1.08 -4.11 3.32
C GLU A 59 -1.21 -4.12 1.79
N LEU A 60 -0.98 -2.97 1.16
CA LEU A 60 -1.20 -2.80 -0.28
C LEU A 60 0.06 -3.04 -1.11
N VAL A 61 -0.16 -3.45 -2.35
CA VAL A 61 0.81 -3.39 -3.44
C VAL A 61 0.19 -2.63 -4.61
N GLY A 62 1.00 -1.86 -5.33
CA GLY A 62 0.53 -1.08 -6.46
C GLY A 62 1.67 -0.36 -7.18
N VAL A 63 1.29 0.55 -8.07
CA VAL A 63 2.23 1.36 -8.85
C VAL A 63 2.08 2.83 -8.46
N VAL A 64 3.19 3.54 -8.28
CA VAL A 64 3.18 4.99 -8.11
C VAL A 64 2.70 5.64 -9.40
N ASP A 65 1.53 6.29 -9.37
CA ASP A 65 0.92 6.91 -10.56
C ASP A 65 0.98 8.45 -10.54
N ALA A 66 1.20 9.05 -9.36
CA ALA A 66 1.47 10.47 -9.20
C ALA A 66 2.42 10.72 -8.02
N VAL A 67 3.16 11.83 -8.09
CA VAL A 67 4.09 12.29 -7.05
C VAL A 67 3.76 13.74 -6.71
N GLY A 68 3.88 14.09 -5.44
CA GLY A 68 3.72 15.45 -4.96
C GLY A 68 5.02 16.27 -5.06
N GLU A 69 4.95 17.54 -4.69
CA GLU A 69 6.11 18.43 -4.70
C GLU A 69 7.28 17.87 -3.87
N GLY A 70 8.50 17.99 -4.39
CA GLY A 70 9.72 17.53 -3.72
C GLY A 70 9.99 16.03 -3.83
N VAL A 71 9.14 15.25 -4.50
CA VAL A 71 9.40 13.85 -4.83
C VAL A 71 9.81 13.73 -6.29
N THR A 72 10.99 13.17 -6.52
CA THR A 72 11.52 12.92 -7.86
C THR A 72 11.10 11.54 -8.38
N ARG A 73 10.85 11.43 -9.67
CA ARG A 73 10.69 10.16 -10.38
C ARG A 73 12.05 9.49 -10.60
N GLU A 74 12.01 8.19 -10.90
CA GLU A 74 13.22 7.39 -11.15
C GLU A 74 14.05 7.93 -12.33
N ASP A 75 13.37 8.49 -13.33
CA ASP A 75 13.96 9.03 -14.55
C ASP A 75 14.26 10.54 -14.50
N ASP A 76 14.02 11.20 -13.36
CA ASP A 76 14.31 12.63 -13.20
C ASP A 76 15.82 12.88 -13.20
N ILE A 77 16.27 13.85 -14.01
CA ILE A 77 17.66 14.27 -14.08
C ILE A 77 17.76 15.74 -13.69
N VAL A 78 18.54 16.03 -12.64
CA VAL A 78 18.91 17.40 -12.26
C VAL A 78 20.33 17.70 -12.75
N ARG A 79 20.50 18.83 -13.42
CA ARG A 79 21.82 19.36 -13.83
C ARG A 79 22.15 20.59 -12.97
N PHE A 80 23.35 20.62 -12.42
CA PHE A 80 23.87 21.77 -11.69
C PHE A 80 25.34 21.98 -12.06
N HIS A 81 25.81 23.23 -11.98
CA HIS A 81 27.21 23.54 -12.20
C HIS A 81 28.03 23.07 -10.98
N PRO A 82 29.07 22.23 -11.13
CA PRO A 82 29.80 21.69 -9.98
C PRO A 82 30.38 22.77 -9.04
N PHE A 83 30.82 23.91 -9.59
CA PHE A 83 31.30 25.04 -8.79
C PHE A 83 30.21 25.66 -7.89
N ASP A 84 28.92 25.49 -8.23
CA ASP A 84 27.83 25.95 -7.35
C ASP A 84 27.75 25.14 -6.06
N VAL A 85 28.09 23.84 -6.11
CA VAL A 85 28.14 22.99 -4.92
C VAL A 85 29.20 23.49 -3.95
N PHE A 86 30.39 23.81 -4.46
CA PHE A 86 31.48 24.37 -3.67
C PHE A 86 31.15 25.77 -3.14
N ARG A 87 30.81 26.73 -4.01
CA ARG A 87 30.69 28.14 -3.62
C ARG A 87 29.50 28.43 -2.70
N ARG A 88 28.47 27.57 -2.75
CA ARG A 88 27.24 27.70 -1.94
C ARG A 88 27.17 26.65 -0.84
N GLU A 89 28.22 25.85 -0.67
CA GLU A 89 28.29 24.80 0.35
C GLU A 89 27.08 23.85 0.32
N ILE A 90 26.63 23.48 -0.89
CA ILE A 90 25.45 22.61 -1.06
C ILE A 90 25.82 21.20 -0.63
N THR A 91 25.03 20.62 0.27
CA THR A 91 25.14 19.20 0.64
C THR A 91 24.25 18.34 -0.23
N ILE A 92 24.84 17.38 -0.96
CA ILE A 92 24.09 16.33 -1.66
C ILE A 92 24.06 15.10 -0.75
N ARG A 93 22.87 14.75 -0.26
CA ARG A 93 22.67 13.59 0.61
C ARG A 93 21.82 12.54 -0.11
N GLY A 94 22.43 11.39 -0.40
CA GLY A 94 21.67 10.20 -0.78
C GLY A 94 21.04 9.54 0.45
N SER A 95 19.91 8.85 0.25
CA SER A 95 19.35 7.94 1.24
C SER A 95 19.55 6.52 0.75
N PHE A 96 20.19 5.68 1.57
CA PHE A 96 20.40 4.27 1.28
C PHE A 96 19.24 3.47 1.90
N ALA A 97 18.30 3.04 1.07
CA ALA A 97 17.30 2.07 1.47
C ALA A 97 17.65 0.73 0.79
N GLU A 98 18.26 -0.19 1.56
CA GLU A 98 18.24 -1.65 1.31
C GLU A 98 18.37 -2.10 -0.17
N MET A 99 19.50 -1.82 -0.83
CA MET A 99 19.70 -2.25 -2.23
C MET A 99 19.82 -3.77 -2.41
N THR A 100 20.11 -4.54 -1.35
CA THR A 100 20.44 -5.97 -1.49
C THR A 100 19.32 -6.92 -1.04
N SER A 101 18.44 -6.50 -0.12
CA SER A 101 17.42 -7.41 0.42
C SER A 101 16.32 -7.73 -0.58
N PHE A 102 15.84 -6.74 -1.34
CA PHE A 102 14.84 -7.00 -2.38
C PHE A 102 15.42 -7.82 -3.53
N GLY A 103 16.66 -7.54 -3.95
CA GLY A 103 17.35 -8.33 -4.99
C GLY A 103 17.46 -9.80 -4.58
N ALA A 104 17.98 -10.07 -3.39
CA ALA A 104 18.10 -11.43 -2.87
C ALA A 104 16.75 -12.15 -2.72
N ALA A 105 15.70 -11.44 -2.27
CA ALA A 105 14.35 -11.98 -2.17
C ALA A 105 13.76 -12.30 -3.54
N ILE A 106 13.91 -11.39 -4.51
CA ILE A 106 13.46 -11.60 -5.90
C ILE A 106 14.20 -12.79 -6.53
N ASP A 107 15.51 -12.91 -6.32
CA ASP A 107 16.30 -14.03 -6.82
C ASP A 107 15.89 -15.35 -6.14
N ALA A 108 15.55 -15.33 -4.85
CA ALA A 108 15.04 -16.50 -4.15
C ALA A 108 13.66 -16.94 -4.67
N LEU A 109 12.78 -15.99 -4.99
CA LEU A 109 11.49 -16.25 -5.64
C LEU A 109 11.67 -16.80 -7.06
N ARG A 110 12.45 -16.12 -7.90
CA ARG A 110 12.73 -16.52 -9.29
C ARG A 110 13.43 -17.88 -9.38
N GLY A 111 14.35 -18.15 -8.47
CA GLY A 111 15.08 -19.41 -8.37
C GLY A 111 14.30 -20.55 -7.71
N GLY A 112 13.06 -20.31 -7.27
CA GLY A 112 12.21 -21.32 -6.64
C GLY A 112 12.66 -21.76 -5.24
N ARG A 113 13.64 -21.07 -4.63
CA ARG A 113 14.04 -21.29 -3.23
C ARG A 113 12.92 -20.87 -2.27
N VAL A 114 12.16 -19.85 -2.65
CA VAL A 114 10.93 -19.42 -1.97
C VAL A 114 9.76 -19.69 -2.91
N ARG A 115 8.80 -20.47 -2.44
CA ARG A 115 7.55 -20.78 -3.14
C ARG A 115 6.41 -20.04 -2.47
N THR A 116 5.61 -19.31 -3.24
CA THR A 116 4.51 -18.49 -2.74
C THR A 116 3.13 -19.00 -3.14
N ASP A 117 3.10 -20.10 -3.90
CA ASP A 117 1.86 -20.78 -4.29
C ASP A 117 1.05 -21.16 -3.05
N GLY A 118 -0.23 -20.83 -3.06
CA GLY A 118 -1.15 -21.12 -1.95
C GLY A 118 -1.04 -20.19 -0.74
N ILE A 119 -0.15 -19.19 -0.72
CA ILE A 119 -0.13 -18.17 0.36
C ILE A 119 -1.43 -17.35 0.33
N ILE A 120 -1.78 -16.81 -0.85
CA ILE A 120 -3.08 -16.15 -1.05
C ILE A 120 -4.11 -17.23 -1.28
N THR A 121 -4.91 -17.53 -0.26
CA THR A 121 -5.95 -18.55 -0.34
C THR A 121 -7.27 -17.99 -0.84
N HIS A 122 -7.54 -16.70 -0.57
CA HIS A 122 -8.80 -16.06 -0.93
C HIS A 122 -8.60 -14.73 -1.63
N ARG A 123 -9.41 -14.51 -2.66
CA ARG A 123 -9.44 -13.27 -3.44
C ARG A 123 -10.89 -12.82 -3.56
N PHE A 124 -11.15 -11.58 -3.20
CA PHE A 124 -12.47 -10.96 -3.31
C PHE A 124 -12.38 -9.66 -4.12
N ALA A 125 -13.47 -9.30 -4.79
CA ALA A 125 -13.63 -7.97 -5.34
C ALA A 125 -13.88 -6.96 -4.20
N LEU A 126 -13.70 -5.67 -4.47
CA LEU A 126 -13.99 -4.62 -3.49
C LEU A 126 -15.45 -4.65 -3.00
N ASP A 127 -16.40 -4.92 -3.91
CA ASP A 127 -17.82 -5.02 -3.62
C ASP A 127 -18.16 -6.25 -2.72
N ASP A 128 -17.25 -7.23 -2.61
CA ASP A 128 -17.36 -8.42 -1.74
C ASP A 128 -16.66 -8.23 -0.38
N TYR A 129 -16.33 -7.00 0.04
CA TYR A 129 -15.54 -6.74 1.25
C TYR A 129 -16.10 -7.40 2.53
N GLY A 130 -17.42 -7.43 2.70
CA GLY A 130 -18.05 -8.13 3.84
C GLY A 130 -17.71 -9.62 3.89
N ARG A 131 -17.73 -10.30 2.72
CA ARG A 131 -17.37 -11.72 2.61
C ARG A 131 -15.90 -11.95 2.89
N ALA A 132 -15.04 -10.98 2.57
CA ALA A 132 -13.62 -11.04 2.89
C ALA A 132 -13.38 -11.02 4.41
N LEU A 133 -14.10 -10.16 5.15
CA LEU A 133 -14.06 -10.13 6.61
C LEU A 133 -14.63 -11.41 7.22
N ASP A 134 -15.74 -11.91 6.69
CA ASP A 134 -16.36 -13.16 7.16
C ASP A 134 -15.46 -14.37 6.96
N ALA A 135 -14.81 -14.48 5.80
CA ALA A 135 -13.84 -15.53 5.52
C ALA A 135 -12.66 -15.44 6.49
N LEU A 136 -12.07 -14.26 6.66
CA LEU A 136 -10.95 -14.07 7.58
C LEU A 136 -11.31 -14.43 9.03
N ARG A 137 -12.54 -14.15 9.46
CA ARG A 137 -13.00 -14.42 10.82
C ARG A 137 -13.33 -15.90 11.06
N ASN A 138 -13.90 -16.59 10.07
CA ASN A 138 -14.58 -17.86 10.30
C ASN A 138 -14.07 -19.05 9.50
N ASP A 139 -13.34 -18.84 8.40
CA ASP A 139 -12.87 -19.93 7.54
C ASP A 139 -11.51 -20.46 8.01
N PRO A 140 -11.42 -21.71 8.52
CA PRO A 140 -10.17 -22.27 9.03
C PRO A 140 -9.13 -22.55 7.94
N THR A 141 -9.49 -22.43 6.66
CA THR A 141 -8.58 -22.62 5.51
C THR A 141 -7.89 -21.33 5.08
N VAL A 142 -8.22 -20.19 5.71
CA VAL A 142 -7.62 -18.90 5.39
C VAL A 142 -6.16 -18.84 5.86
N HIS A 143 -5.25 -18.52 4.93
CA HIS A 143 -3.90 -18.05 5.24
C HIS A 143 -3.77 -16.57 4.94
N LYS A 144 -4.17 -16.15 3.73
CA LYS A 144 -4.22 -14.74 3.36
C LYS A 144 -5.43 -14.45 2.48
N VAL A 145 -6.17 -13.41 2.88
CA VAL A 145 -7.23 -12.80 2.09
C VAL A 145 -6.69 -11.54 1.44
N VAL A 146 -7.02 -11.34 0.17
CA VAL A 146 -6.73 -10.08 -0.55
C VAL A 146 -7.98 -9.56 -1.23
N ILE A 147 -8.10 -8.24 -1.27
CA ILE A 147 -9.02 -7.52 -2.15
C ILE A 147 -8.26 -7.13 -3.41
N ALA A 148 -8.83 -7.44 -4.56
CA ALA A 148 -8.35 -7.01 -5.87
C ALA A 148 -9.43 -6.11 -6.54
N PRO A 149 -9.02 -5.00 -7.20
CA PRO A 149 -9.92 -4.16 -7.99
C PRO A 149 -10.56 -4.89 -9.18
#